data_AF-A0A645FLK0-F1
#
_entry.id   AF-A0A645FLK0-F1
#
_cell.length_a   1.000
_cell.length_b   1.000
_cell.length_c   1.000
_cell.angle_alpha   90.00
_cell.angle_beta   90.00
_cell.angle_gamma   90.00
#
_symmetry.space_group_name_H-M   'P 1'
#
loop_
_entity.id
_entity.type
_entity.pdbx_description
1 polymer ?
#
loop_
_entity_poly.entity_id
_entity_poly.type
_entity_poly.pdbx_seq_one_letter_code
_entity_poly.pdbx_strand_id
1 'polypeptide(L)' 'MTLDIPTADLTVQGRYSLVSMLSRSDATVFVDVTGLTPGVYKLPISVMVRNEAATIELTTTLSVAEVTVTINQPK' A
#
# COMPACT_ATOMS: atom_id res chain seq x y z
N MET A 1 7.59 3.22 -19.29
CA MET A 1 7.41 2.85 -17.87
C MET A 1 6.21 1.94 -17.81
N THR A 2 6.39 0.63 -17.89
CA THR A 2 5.31 -0.35 -17.74
C THR A 2 5.17 -0.64 -16.25
N LEU A 3 4.14 -0.05 -15.64
CA LEU A 3 3.73 -0.49 -14.32
C LEU A 3 2.89 -1.75 -14.56
N ASP A 4 3.50 -2.92 -14.41
CA ASP A 4 2.73 -4.14 -14.19
C ASP A 4 2.05 -3.90 -12.84
N ILE A 5 0.76 -3.55 -12.84
CA ILE A 5 0.06 -3.18 -11.60
C ILE A 5 -0.59 -4.47 -11.09
N PRO A 6 0.04 -5.23 -10.19
CA PRO A 6 -0.66 -6.31 -9.52
C PRO A 6 -1.80 -5.66 -8.75
N THR A 7 -3.03 -5.96 -9.15
CA THR A 7 -4.20 -5.68 -8.31
C THR A 7 -3.97 -6.42 -6.99
N ALA A 8 -3.89 -5.68 -5.89
CA ALA A 8 -3.73 -6.24 -4.56
C ALA A 8 -5.06 -6.12 -3.80
N ASP A 9 -5.43 -7.18 -3.09
CA ASP A 9 -6.62 -7.20 -2.26
C ASP A 9 -6.23 -6.75 -0.85
N LEU A 10 -6.88 -5.68 -0.38
CA LEU A 10 -6.73 -5.18 0.98
C LEU A 10 -7.95 -5.56 1.82
N THR A 11 -7.74 -6.38 2.84
CA THR A 11 -8.73 -6.69 3.86
C THR A 11 -8.50 -5.80 5.08
N VAL A 12 -9.55 -5.17 5.58
CA VAL A 12 -9.51 -4.31 6.78
C VAL A 12 -10.49 -4.88 7.80
N GLN A 13 -10.01 -5.08 9.03
CA GLN A 13 -10.78 -5.64 10.14
C GLN A 13 -10.64 -4.75 11.38
N GLY A 14 -11.68 -4.68 12.20
CA GLY A 14 -11.65 -3.89 13.43
C GLY A 14 -13.05 -3.61 13.96
N ARG A 15 -13.20 -2.56 14.77
CA ARG A 15 -14.50 -2.16 15.33
C ARG A 15 -15.46 -1.80 14.20
N TYR A 16 -16.67 -2.34 14.23
CA TYR A 16 -17.70 -2.10 13.21
C TYR A 16 -17.94 -0.61 12.96
N SER A 17 -17.98 0.22 14.01
CA SER A 17 -18.17 1.67 13.88
C SER A 17 -17.05 2.36 13.10
N LEU A 18 -15.82 1.86 13.15
CA LEU A 18 -14.70 2.38 12.36
C LEU A 18 -14.81 1.89 10.92
N VAL A 19 -15.00 0.58 10.73
CA VAL A 19 -15.03 -0.04 9.39
C VAL A 19 -16.23 0.44 8.57
N SER A 20 -17.41 0.58 9.18
CA SER A 20 -18.63 1.04 8.50
C SER A 20 -18.57 2.49 8.04
N MET A 21 -17.67 3.31 8.60
CA MET A 21 -17.43 4.69 8.16
C MET A 21 -16.38 4.78 7.05
N LEU A 22 -15.69 3.69 6.72
CA LEU A 22 -14.65 3.70 5.69
C LEU A 22 -15.28 3.67 4.30
N SER A 23 -14.79 4.56 3.45
CA SER A 23 -14.99 4.55 2.02
C SER A 23 -13.76 4.01 1.30
N ARG A 24 -13.91 3.59 0.05
CA ARG A 24 -12.77 3.12 -0.76
C ARG A 24 -11.66 4.17 -0.89
N SER A 25 -12.02 5.45 -0.93
CA SER A 25 -11.09 6.58 -1.01
C SER A 25 -10.26 6.78 0.26
N ASP A 26 -10.65 6.18 1.40
CA ASP A 26 -9.89 6.30 2.64
C ASP A 26 -8.69 5.33 2.68
N ALA A 27 -8.65 4.31 1.82
CA ALA A 27 -7.56 3.36 1.77
C ALA A 27 -6.54 3.76 0.68
N THR A 28 -5.31 4.01 1.10
CA THR A 28 -4.19 4.29 0.21
C THR A 28 -3.12 3.21 0.39
N VAL A 29 -2.67 2.67 -0.74
CA VAL A 29 -1.58 1.69 -0.81
C VAL A 29 -0.42 2.34 -1.53
N PHE A 30 0.76 2.30 -0.94
CA PHE A 30 1.94 2.97 -1.49
C PHE A 30 3.21 2.19 -1.18
N VAL A 31 4.26 2.50 -1.94
CA VAL A 31 5.59 1.94 -1.76
C VAL A 31 6.54 3.12 -1.71
N ASP A 32 7.38 3.15 -0.68
CA ASP A 32 8.43 4.15 -0.59
C ASP A 32 9.61 3.77 -1.47
N VAL A 33 9.90 4.64 -2.44
CA VAL A 33 11.04 4.50 -3.38
C VAL A 33 12.04 5.64 -3.22
N THR A 34 11.91 6.46 -2.18
CA THR A 34 12.81 7.61 -1.97
C THR A 34 14.25 7.16 -1.73
N GLY A 35 15.19 7.87 -2.35
CA GLY A 35 16.63 7.57 -2.22
C GLY A 35 17.13 6.33 -2.97
N LEU A 36 16.26 5.62 -3.71
CA LEU A 36 16.68 4.46 -4.49
C LEU A 36 17.28 4.88 -5.83
N THR A 37 18.40 4.23 -6.17
CA THR A 37 19.03 4.36 -7.48
C THR A 37 18.29 3.51 -8.51
N PRO A 38 18.56 3.72 -9.81
CA PRO A 38 18.03 2.85 -10.86
C PRO A 38 18.42 1.39 -10.65
N GLY A 39 17.46 0.50 -10.76
CA GLY A 39 17.64 -0.91 -10.40
C GLY A 39 16.31 -1.63 -10.14
N VAL A 40 16.40 -2.91 -9.80
CA VAL A 40 15.26 -3.76 -9.44
C VAL A 40 15.29 -4.01 -7.94
N TYR A 41 14.20 -3.66 -7.26
CA TYR A 41 14.08 -3.77 -5.80
C TYR A 41 12.81 -4.52 -5.43
N LYS A 42 12.90 -5.37 -4.39
CA LYS A 42 11.73 -5.90 -3.70
C LYS A 42 11.47 -5.00 -2.50
N LEU A 43 10.32 -4.35 -2.51
CA LEU A 43 9.95 -3.37 -1.49
C LEU A 43 8.65 -3.79 -0.82
N PRO A 44 8.54 -3.63 0.51
CA PRO A 44 7.31 -3.89 1.23
C PRO A 44 6.25 -2.86 0.85
N ILE A 45 5.00 -3.32 0.80
CA ILE A 45 3.87 -2.44 0.53
C ILE A 45 3.34 -1.87 1.84
N SER A 46 3.21 -0.54 1.87
CA SER A 46 2.62 0.17 2.99
C SER A 46 1.15 0.49 2.72
N VAL A 47 0.34 0.37 3.76
CA VAL A 47 -1.10 0.64 3.71
C VAL A 47 -1.43 1.71 4.74
N MET A 48 -2.17 2.73 4.32
CA MET A 48 -2.73 3.75 5.19
C MET A 48 -4.24 3.79 5.01
N VAL A 49 -4.97 3.67 6.11
CA VAL A 49 -6.43 3.72 6.14
C VAL A 49 -6.84 4.98 6.91
N ARG A 50 -7.35 5.98 6.18
CA ARG A 50 -7.83 7.28 6.66
C ARG A 50 -6.74 8.16 7.31
N ASN A 51 -6.12 7.72 8.39
CA ASN A 51 -4.96 8.35 9.04
C ASN A 51 -4.19 7.33 9.90
N GLU A 52 -3.04 7.72 10.45
CA GLU A 52 -2.19 6.84 11.27
C GLU A 52 -2.92 6.28 12.48
N ALA A 53 -3.66 7.12 13.22
CA ALA A 53 -4.37 6.71 14.43
C ALA A 53 -5.46 5.66 14.14
N ALA A 54 -6.25 5.86 13.08
CA ALA A 54 -7.26 4.90 12.66
C ALA A 54 -6.63 3.63 12.09
N THR A 55 -5.50 3.75 11.38
CA THR A 55 -4.77 2.59 10.84
C THR A 55 -4.27 1.69 11.98
N ILE A 56 -3.74 2.26 13.07
CA ILE A 56 -3.24 1.50 14.23
C ILE A 56 -4.37 0.75 14.96
N GLU A 57 -5.59 1.30 14.97
CA GLU A 57 -6.75 0.66 15.58
C GLU A 57 -7.42 -0.41 14.69
N LEU A 58 -6.94 -0.57 13.46
CA LEU A 58 -7.45 -1.51 12.48
C LEU A 58 -6.39 -2.58 12.18
N THR A 59 -6.84 -3.78 11.88
CA THR A 59 -6.00 -4.84 11.34
C THR A 59 -6.13 -4.83 9.83
N THR A 60 -5.03 -4.56 9.12
CA THR A 60 -4.97 -4.59 7.66
C THR A 60 -4.22 -5.84 7.20
N THR A 61 -4.73 -6.50 6.16
CA THR A 61 -4.09 -7.68 5.57
C THR A 61 -4.13 -7.51 4.06
N LEU A 62 -2.95 -7.49 3.45
CA LEU A 62 -2.78 -7.37 2.01
C LEU A 62 -2.49 -8.75 1.43
N SER A 63 -3.13 -9.10 0.31
CA SER A 63 -2.90 -10.40 -0.35
C SER A 63 -1.47 -10.57 -0.87
N VAL A 64 -0.77 -9.46 -1.06
CA VAL A 64 0.63 -9.38 -1.49
C VAL A 64 1.38 -8.45 -0.54
N ALA A 65 2.45 -8.91 0.10
CA ALA A 65 3.20 -8.10 1.07
C ALA A 65 4.35 -7.29 0.43
N GLU A 66 4.88 -7.74 -0.71
CA GLU A 66 6.03 -7.15 -1.39
C GLU A 66 5.78 -7.04 -2.89
N VAL A 67 6.26 -5.95 -3.49
CA VAL A 67 6.25 -5.77 -4.94
C VAL A 67 7.65 -5.59 -5.47
N THR A 68 7.86 -6.05 -6.71
CA THR A 68 9.11 -5.81 -7.43
C THR A 68 8.98 -4.52 -8.21
N VAL A 69 9.75 -3.51 -7.82
CA VAL A 69 9.79 -2.20 -8.47
C VAL A 69 11.05 -2.10 -9.32
N THR A 70 10.88 -1.71 -10.59
CA THR A 70 12.00 -1.42 -11.49
C THR A 70 12.09 0.07 -11.72
N ILE A 71 13.13 0.70 -11.18
CA ILE A 71 13.39 2.13 -11.33
C ILE A 71 14.31 2.31 -12.54
N ASN A 72 13.79 2.94 -13.59
CA ASN A 72 14.55 3.26 -14.80
C ASN A 72 15.05 4.70 -14.73
N GLN A 73 16.29 4.99 -15.15
CA GLN A 73 16.72 6.39 -15.33
C GLN A 73 15.87 7.05 -16.42
N PRO A 74 15.35 8.26 -16.19
CA PRO A 74 14.89 9.09 -17.30
C PRO A 74 16.09 9.33 -18.22
N LYS A 75 15.89 9.06 -19.51
CA LYS A 75 16.89 9.24 -20.58
C LYS A 75 17.14 10.72 -20.85
#